data_AF-A0A0S3STP8-F1
#
_entry.id   AF-A0A0S3STP8-F1
#
_cell.length_a   1.000
_cell.length_b   1.000
_cell.length_c   1.000
_cell.angle_alpha   90.00
_cell.angle_beta   90.00
_cell.angle_gamma   90.00
#
_symmetry.space_group_name_H-M   'P 1'
#
loop_
_entity.id
_entity.type
_entity.pdbx_description
1 polymer ?
#
loop_
_entity_poly.entity_id
_entity_poly.type
_entity_poly.pdbx_seq_one_letter_code
_entity_poly.pdbx_strand_id
1 'polypeptide(L)'
;IPQGPQLSTLDDPSIYGGNPFLCGPPLPNKCFHDDFQGGNEDEEKDHKEGKVEKVWFYCVIALGYFIGFWAVTGSLLLKRSWRLAYFQYIDESTHRINVSLTIHLATFKERLTGIVVLSDTLW
;
A
#
# COMPACT_ATOMS: atom_id res chain seq x y z
N ILE A 1 -5.47 -41.99 -13.44
CA ILE A 1 -5.17 -43.37 -12.99
C ILE A 1 -4.56 -44.14 -14.16
N PRO A 2 -3.45 -44.89 -13.97
CA PRO A 2 -2.92 -45.76 -15.02
C PRO A 2 -3.94 -46.84 -15.37
N GLN A 3 -4.38 -46.90 -16.64
CA GLN A 3 -5.44 -47.79 -17.12
C GLN A 3 -4.97 -49.25 -17.37
N GLY A 4 -3.87 -49.66 -16.74
CA GLY A 4 -3.26 -50.98 -16.96
C GLY A 4 -3.68 -52.03 -15.91
N PRO A 5 -3.29 -53.30 -16.09
CA PRO A 5 -3.61 -54.41 -15.17
C PRO A 5 -2.97 -54.28 -13.78
N GLN A 6 -2.14 -53.24 -13.58
CA GLN A 6 -1.44 -52.89 -12.36
C GLN A 6 -2.37 -52.85 -11.14
N LEU A 7 -3.56 -52.22 -11.29
CA LEU A 7 -4.55 -52.10 -10.22
C LEU A 7 -5.40 -53.36 -10.05
N SER A 8 -5.60 -54.12 -11.13
CA SER A 8 -6.33 -55.40 -11.08
C SER A 8 -5.54 -56.52 -10.39
N THR A 9 -4.23 -56.34 -10.19
CA THR A 9 -3.38 -57.29 -9.45
C THR A 9 -3.45 -57.06 -7.93
N LEU A 10 -4.04 -55.95 -7.48
CA LEU A 10 -4.35 -55.70 -6.08
C LEU A 10 -5.76 -56.22 -5.80
N ASP A 11 -5.86 -57.43 -5.24
CA ASP A 11 -7.15 -58.04 -4.87
C ASP A 11 -7.89 -57.26 -3.77
N ASP A 12 -7.18 -56.44 -2.99
CA ASP A 12 -7.72 -55.67 -1.85
C ASP A 12 -7.99 -54.19 -2.21
N PRO A 13 -9.28 -53.77 -2.26
CA PRO A 13 -9.66 -52.39 -2.54
C PRO A 13 -9.30 -51.40 -1.43
N SER A 14 -8.96 -51.88 -0.24
CA SER A 14 -8.57 -51.06 0.92
C SER A 14 -7.18 -50.42 0.77
N ILE A 15 -6.31 -50.99 -0.09
CA ILE A 15 -4.95 -50.51 -0.32
C ILE A 15 -4.97 -49.19 -1.10
N TYR A 16 -5.94 -49.03 -2.00
CA TYR A 16 -6.10 -47.84 -2.84
C TYR A 16 -7.39 -47.06 -2.56
N GLY A 17 -8.35 -47.65 -1.84
CA GLY A 17 -9.59 -47.02 -1.43
C GLY A 17 -9.36 -45.97 -0.36
N GLY A 18 -9.81 -44.74 -0.62
CA GLY A 18 -9.66 -43.60 0.30
C GLY A 18 -8.55 -42.61 -0.07
N ASN A 19 -7.79 -42.84 -1.16
CA ASN A 19 -6.87 -41.84 -1.68
C ASN A 19 -7.65 -40.73 -2.44
N PRO A 20 -7.60 -39.46 -1.99
CA PRO A 20 -8.35 -38.36 -2.62
C PRO A 20 -7.79 -37.95 -4.00
N PHE A 21 -6.57 -38.35 -4.34
CA PHE A 21 -5.92 -38.07 -5.62
C PHE A 21 -6.23 -39.12 -6.71
N LEU A 22 -6.95 -40.20 -6.35
CA LEU A 22 -7.39 -41.23 -7.29
C LEU A 22 -8.90 -41.10 -7.50
N CYS A 23 -9.31 -40.99 -8.76
CA CYS A 23 -10.71 -40.95 -9.18
C CYS A 23 -10.94 -41.79 -10.43
N GLY A 24 -12.17 -42.30 -10.60
CA GLY A 24 -12.58 -43.15 -11.71
C GLY A 24 -12.62 -44.64 -11.36
N PRO A 25 -13.37 -45.45 -12.14
CA PRO A 25 -13.48 -46.90 -11.91
C PRO A 25 -12.09 -47.56 -11.89
N PRO A 26 -11.82 -48.53 -11.00
CA PRO A 26 -12.75 -49.25 -10.10
C PRO A 26 -13.05 -48.55 -8.76
N LEU A 27 -12.59 -47.32 -8.54
CA LEU A 27 -12.85 -46.58 -7.31
C LEU A 27 -14.25 -45.92 -7.36
N PRO A 28 -14.95 -45.79 -6.21
CA PRO A 28 -16.27 -45.15 -6.12
C PRO A 28 -16.22 -43.62 -6.34
N ASN A 29 -15.03 -43.02 -6.28
CA ASN A 29 -14.83 -41.58 -6.45
C ASN A 29 -15.00 -41.22 -7.93
N LYS A 30 -16.04 -40.46 -8.28
CA LYS A 30 -16.20 -39.89 -9.62
C LYS A 30 -15.14 -38.81 -9.84
N CYS A 31 -14.40 -38.88 -10.94
CA CYS A 31 -13.61 -37.74 -11.39
C CYS A 31 -14.58 -36.65 -11.83
N PHE A 32 -14.51 -35.47 -11.19
CA PHE A 32 -15.10 -34.28 -11.77
C PHE A 32 -14.21 -33.85 -12.93
N HIS A 33 -14.63 -34.14 -14.16
CA HIS A 33 -14.00 -33.63 -15.36
C HIS A 33 -15.04 -32.75 -16.07
N ASP A 34 -14.72 -31.46 -16.16
CA ASP A 34 -15.34 -30.44 -17.01
C ASP A 34 -16.86 -30.21 -16.91
N ASP A 35 -17.32 -29.79 -15.73
CA ASP A 35 -18.45 -28.84 -15.61
C ASP A 35 -18.03 -27.59 -14.81
N PHE A 36 -16.74 -27.25 -14.79
CA PHE A 36 -16.30 -25.89 -14.45
C PHE A 36 -16.47 -24.99 -15.68
N GLN A 37 -17.72 -24.85 -16.13
CA GLN A 37 -18.14 -23.61 -16.75
C GLN A 37 -17.94 -22.53 -15.67
N GLY A 38 -16.88 -21.75 -15.83
CA GLY A 38 -16.31 -20.81 -14.86
C GLY A 38 -17.35 -20.20 -13.92
N GLY A 39 -17.44 -20.77 -12.72
CA GLY A 39 -17.93 -20.07 -11.57
C GLY A 39 -16.92 -18.98 -11.24
N ASN A 40 -17.26 -17.75 -11.60
CA ASN A 40 -16.56 -16.53 -11.21
C ASN A 40 -16.70 -16.31 -9.69
N GLU A 41 -16.19 -17.23 -8.87
CA GLU A 41 -16.12 -17.06 -7.40
C GLU A 41 -14.67 -17.04 -6.90
N ASP A 42 -13.75 -17.68 -7.63
CA ASP A 42 -12.33 -17.68 -7.26
C ASP A 42 -11.60 -16.43 -7.78
N GLU A 43 -11.95 -15.90 -8.95
CA GLU A 43 -11.36 -14.64 -9.44
C GLU A 43 -11.74 -13.43 -8.56
N GLU A 44 -12.91 -13.41 -7.94
CA GLU A 44 -13.31 -12.28 -7.08
C GLU A 44 -12.64 -12.33 -5.70
N LYS A 45 -12.36 -13.53 -5.17
CA LYS A 45 -11.64 -13.70 -3.90
C LYS A 45 -10.15 -13.41 -4.06
N ASP A 46 -9.51 -13.94 -5.10
CA ASP A 46 -8.07 -13.73 -5.34
C ASP A 46 -7.77 -12.24 -5.59
N HIS A 47 -8.69 -11.53 -6.27
CA HIS A 47 -8.57 -10.10 -6.51
C HIS A 47 -8.87 -9.23 -5.26
N LYS A 48 -9.63 -9.74 -4.28
CA LYS A 48 -9.87 -9.07 -2.99
C LYS A 48 -8.73 -9.34 -2.01
N GLU A 49 -8.26 -10.58 -1.91
CA GLU A 49 -7.15 -10.99 -1.05
C GLU A 49 -5.85 -10.28 -1.46
N GLY A 50 -5.54 -10.24 -2.76
CA GLY A 50 -4.38 -9.49 -3.27
C GLY A 50 -4.46 -7.97 -3.06
N LYS A 51 -5.65 -7.39 -2.82
CA LYS A 51 -5.81 -5.97 -2.43
C LYS A 51 -5.57 -5.78 -0.94
N VAL A 52 -6.09 -6.67 -0.10
CA VAL A 52 -5.89 -6.62 1.36
C VAL A 52 -4.41 -6.81 1.71
N GLU A 53 -3.73 -7.73 1.05
CA GLU A 53 -2.29 -7.95 1.23
C GLU A 53 -1.44 -6.73 0.85
N LYS A 54 -1.78 -6.07 -0.27
CA LYS A 54 -1.10 -4.83 -0.69
C LYS A 54 -1.32 -3.69 0.30
N VAL A 55 -2.54 -3.54 0.82
CA VAL A 55 -2.85 -2.54 1.85
C VAL A 55 -2.07 -2.84 3.12
N TRP A 56 -2.02 -4.10 3.57
CA TRP A 56 -1.24 -4.48 4.74
C TRP A 56 0.26 -4.21 4.54
N PHE A 57 0.80 -4.59 3.40
CA PHE A 57 2.20 -4.31 3.06
C PHE A 57 2.51 -2.81 3.13
N TYR A 58 1.62 -1.98 2.57
CA TYR A 58 1.76 -0.52 2.64
C TYR A 58 1.61 0.01 4.07
N CYS A 59 0.69 -0.54 4.86
CA CYS A 59 0.53 -0.17 6.27
C CYS A 59 1.79 -0.47 7.08
N VAL A 60 2.45 -1.62 6.87
CA VAL A 60 3.71 -1.96 7.54
C VAL A 60 4.83 -0.99 7.13
N ILE A 61 4.95 -0.68 5.83
CA ILE A 61 5.93 0.31 5.35
C ILE A 61 5.67 1.67 5.97
N ALA A 62 4.42 2.15 5.96
CA ALA A 62 4.04 3.43 6.52
C ALA A 62 4.33 3.48 8.02
N LEU A 63 3.91 2.47 8.79
CA LEU A 63 4.17 2.38 10.22
C LEU A 63 5.67 2.32 10.53
N GLY A 64 6.44 1.54 9.76
CA GLY A 64 7.90 1.48 9.87
C GLY A 64 8.55 2.83 9.59
N TYR A 65 8.09 3.54 8.56
CA TYR A 65 8.55 4.89 8.25
C TYR A 65 8.24 5.87 9.37
N PHE A 66 7.00 5.89 9.87
CA PHE A 66 6.62 6.75 10.99
C PHE A 66 7.49 6.44 12.21
N ILE A 67 7.54 5.19 12.67
CA ILE A 67 8.30 4.82 13.87
C ILE A 67 9.78 5.14 13.70
N GLY A 68 10.39 4.80 12.56
CA GLY A 68 11.79 5.10 12.27
C GLY A 68 12.08 6.60 12.23
N PHE A 69 11.24 7.37 11.54
CA PHE A 69 11.34 8.82 11.46
C PHE A 69 11.20 9.47 12.84
N TRP A 70 10.20 9.05 13.63
CA TRP A 70 9.98 9.54 14.99
C TRP A 70 11.10 9.13 15.94
N ALA A 71 11.72 7.97 15.78
CA ALA A 71 12.86 7.55 16.58
C ALA A 71 14.08 8.44 16.32
N VAL A 72 14.40 8.72 15.05
CA VAL A 72 15.51 9.60 14.68
C VAL A 72 15.22 11.04 15.09
N THR A 73 14.06 11.57 14.69
CA THR A 73 13.62 12.93 14.99
C THR A 73 13.47 13.15 16.49
N GLY A 74 12.82 12.21 17.19
CA GLY A 74 12.66 12.23 18.64
C GLY A 74 14.01 12.17 19.37
N SER A 75 14.93 11.31 18.95
CA SER A 75 16.28 11.25 19.52
C SER A 75 17.05 12.56 19.33
N LEU A 76 16.92 13.17 18.15
CA LEU A 76 17.52 14.46 17.81
C LEU A 76 16.96 15.59 18.69
N LEU A 77 15.66 15.57 18.93
CA LEU A 77 14.95 16.53 19.78
C LEU A 77 15.20 16.32 21.28
N LEU A 78 15.45 15.08 21.73
CA LEU A 78 15.73 14.75 23.13
C LEU A 78 17.15 15.14 23.55
N LYS A 79 18.12 15.16 22.60
CA LYS A 79 19.42 15.79 22.87
C LYS A 79 19.22 17.29 23.06
N ARG A 80 19.21 17.72 24.33
CA ARG A 80 19.01 19.11 24.77
C ARG A 80 19.86 20.14 24.03
N SER A 81 21.07 19.75 23.63
CA SER A 81 21.98 20.57 22.83
C SER A 81 21.52 20.76 21.37
N TRP A 82 21.02 19.70 20.74
CA TRP A 82 20.50 19.74 19.36
C TRP A 82 19.12 20.39 19.29
N ARG A 83 18.29 20.22 20.31
CA ARG A 83 17.00 20.90 20.42
C ARG A 83 17.14 22.42 20.36
N LEU A 84 18.11 22.98 21.10
CA LEU A 84 18.32 24.42 21.12
C LEU A 84 18.80 24.95 19.76
N ALA A 85 19.76 24.24 19.13
CA ALA A 85 20.22 24.57 17.79
C ALA A 85 19.12 24.45 16.73
N TYR A 86 18.27 23.43 16.83
CA TYR A 86 17.11 23.25 15.95
C TYR A 86 16.09 24.37 16.11
N PHE A 87 15.73 24.74 17.34
CA PHE A 87 14.82 25.86 17.58
C PHE A 87 15.38 27.19 17.08
N GLN A 88 16.68 27.43 17.28
CA GLN A 88 17.35 28.63 16.74
C GLN A 88 17.31 28.65 15.21
N TYR A 89 17.58 27.52 14.56
CA TYR A 89 17.50 27.40 13.11
C TYR A 89 16.09 27.64 12.57
N ILE A 90 15.08 27.07 13.22
CA ILE A 90 13.68 27.27 12.84
C ILE A 90 13.24 28.72 13.04
N ASP A 91 13.63 29.34 14.15
CA ASP A 91 13.34 30.75 14.43
C ASP A 91 13.98 31.67 13.37
N GLU A 92 15.25 31.44 13.03
CA GLU A 92 15.94 32.18 11.98
C GLU A 92 15.26 31.97 10.61
N SER A 93 14.91 30.74 10.26
CA SER A 93 14.22 30.44 9.00
C SER A 93 12.85 31.12 8.93
N THR A 94 12.08 31.08 10.02
CA THR A 94 10.75 31.68 10.14
C THR A 94 10.85 33.20 10.04
N HIS A 95 11.84 33.79 10.71
CA HIS A 95 12.10 35.23 10.61
C HIS A 95 12.41 35.65 9.16
N ARG A 96 13.30 34.92 8.47
CA ARG A 96 13.65 35.22 7.07
C ARG A 96 12.46 35.06 6.13
N ILE A 97 11.64 34.02 6.32
CA ILE A 97 10.42 33.80 5.52
C ILE A 97 9.41 34.92 5.77
N ASN A 98 9.16 35.29 7.04
CA ASN A 98 8.22 36.36 7.37
C ASN A 98 8.65 37.71 6.80
N VAL A 99 9.94 38.04 6.87
CA VAL A 99 10.48 39.28 6.27
C VAL A 99 10.32 39.24 4.75
N SER A 100 10.72 38.15 4.10
CA SER A 100 10.58 37.98 2.65
C SER A 100 9.11 38.08 2.21
N LEU A 101 8.21 37.35 2.88
CA LEU A 101 6.77 37.39 2.65
C LEU A 101 6.21 38.81 2.79
N THR A 102 6.62 39.53 3.84
CA THR A 102 6.18 40.90 4.08
C THR A 102 6.64 41.85 2.97
N ILE A 103 7.90 41.74 2.52
CA ILE A 103 8.44 42.54 1.41
C ILE A 103 7.71 42.21 0.10
N HIS A 104 7.50 40.94 -0.19
CA HIS A 104 6.76 40.51 -1.39
C HIS A 104 5.30 40.99 -1.36
N LEU A 105 4.62 40.87 -0.21
CA LEU A 105 3.25 41.36 -0.04
C LEU A 105 3.18 42.88 -0.16
N ALA A 106 4.10 43.63 0.45
CA ALA A 106 4.15 45.09 0.34
C ALA A 106 4.41 45.53 -1.11
N THR A 107 5.38 44.90 -1.78
CA THR A 107 5.71 45.20 -3.18
C THR A 107 4.54 44.87 -4.11
N PHE A 108 3.88 43.73 -3.88
CA PHE A 108 2.73 43.30 -4.65
C PHE A 108 1.52 44.24 -4.43
N LYS A 109 1.29 44.67 -3.19
CA LYS A 109 0.25 45.64 -2.83
C LYS A 109 0.48 46.98 -3.55
N GLU A 110 1.70 47.52 -3.51
CA GLU A 110 2.02 48.78 -4.21
C GLU A 110 1.80 48.67 -5.73
N ARG A 111 2.19 47.55 -6.34
CA ARG A 111 1.93 47.29 -7.76
C ARG A 111 0.43 47.19 -8.06
N LEU A 112 -0.34 46.52 -7.21
CA LEU A 112 -1.79 46.42 -7.38
C LEU A 112 -2.46 47.80 -7.25
N THR A 113 -2.10 48.60 -6.25
CA THR A 113 -2.66 49.94 -6.08
C THR A 113 -2.28 50.84 -7.25
N GLY A 114 -1.05 50.77 -7.75
CA GLY A 114 -0.64 51.50 -8.96
C GLY A 114 -1.41 51.08 -10.22
N ILE A 115 -1.67 49.78 -10.41
CA ILE A 115 -2.46 49.27 -11.54
C ILE A 115 -3.92 49.73 -11.44
N VAL A 116 -4.51 49.68 -10.24
CA VAL A 116 -5.89 50.14 -9.99
C VAL A 116 -6.02 51.63 -10.29
N VAL A 117 -5.11 52.45 -9.76
CA VAL A 117 -5.11 53.91 -10.02
C VAL A 117 -4.93 54.21 -11.51
N LEU A 118 -4.04 53.51 -12.21
CA LEU A 118 -3.89 53.68 -13.66
C LEU A 118 -5.16 53.30 -14.41
N SER A 119 -5.82 52.19 -14.02
CA SER A 119 -7.11 51.78 -14.60
C SER A 119 -8.19 52.83 -14.41
N ASP A 120 -8.26 53.46 -13.23
CA ASP A 120 -9.25 54.50 -12.92
C ASP A 120 -8.94 55.85 -13.62
N THR A 121 -7.69 56.09 -14.04
CA THR A 121 -7.31 57.31 -14.79
C THR A 121 -7.42 57.17 -16.31
N LEU A 122 -7.50 55.94 -16.82
CA LEU A 122 -7.52 55.62 -18.27
C LEU A 122 -8.94 55.31 -18.80
N TRP A 123 -9.96 55.47 -17.96
CA TRP A 123 -11.39 55.35 -18.25
C TRP A 123 -12.12 56.60 -17.72
#